data_AF-A0A6C1QEY0-F1
#
_entry.id   AF-A0A6C1QEY0-F1
#
_cell.length_a   1.000
_cell.length_b   1.000
_cell.length_c   1.000
_cell.angle_alpha   90.00
_cell.angle_beta   90.00
_cell.angle_gamma   90.00
#
_symmetry.space_group_name_H-M   'P 1'
#
loop_
_entity.id
_entity.type
_entity.pdbx_description
1 polymer ?
#
loop_
_entity_poly.entity_id
_entity_poly.type
_entity_poly.pdbx_seq_one_letter_code
_entity_poly.pdbx_strand_id
1 'polypeptide(L)'
;MNYDIIIIGAGLGGLTAGAKLAKQGKKVLLIEQHDRPGGCATTFTRKDFTFEVGLHEMDGPGSRDLKVKIFRDLGLTDRVTLLDVPEFYRFVNERYD
;
A
#
# COMPACT_ATOMS: atom_id res chain seq x y z
N MET A 1 11.55 16.58 21.58
CA MET A 1 10.49 15.56 21.41
C MET A 1 11.15 14.19 21.45
N ASN A 2 10.55 13.19 22.11
CA ASN A 2 11.05 11.80 22.10
C ASN A 2 10.12 10.91 21.27
N TYR A 3 10.67 9.98 20.48
CA TYR A 3 9.93 9.01 19.66
C TYR A 3 10.52 7.61 19.89
N ASP A 4 9.68 6.57 19.85
CA ASP A 4 10.12 5.18 20.01
C ASP A 4 10.71 4.63 18.70
N ILE A 5 10.14 5.05 17.56
CA ILE A 5 10.54 4.63 16.21
C ILE A 5 10.53 5.86 15.30
N ILE A 6 11.55 5.96 14.45
CA ILE A 6 11.60 6.91 13.34
C ILE A 6 11.62 6.11 12.03
N ILE A 7 10.70 6.44 11.13
CA ILE A 7 10.58 5.85 9.79
C ILE A 7 10.90 6.93 8.76
N ILE A 8 11.82 6.65 7.86
CA ILE A 8 12.19 7.54 6.76
C ILE A 8 11.65 6.92 5.47
N GLY A 9 10.74 7.63 4.80
CA GLY A 9 10.01 7.20 3.62
C GLY A 9 8.58 6.74 3.93
N ALA A 10 7.61 7.42 3.32
CA ALA A 10 6.18 7.14 3.39
C ALA A 10 5.68 6.31 2.19
N GLY A 11 6.49 5.36 1.73
CA GLY A 11 6.02 4.31 0.82
C GLY A 11 5.12 3.29 1.55
N LEU A 12 4.53 2.35 0.80
CA LEU A 12 3.65 1.31 1.35
C LEU A 12 4.25 0.56 2.54
N GLY A 13 5.55 0.24 2.49
CA GLY A 13 6.26 -0.42 3.59
C GLY A 13 6.35 0.44 4.85
N GLY A 14 6.77 1.70 4.71
CA GLY A 14 6.90 2.65 5.83
C GLY A 14 5.55 2.99 6.46
N LEU A 15 4.53 3.23 5.63
CA LEU A 15 3.16 3.46 6.10
C LEU A 15 2.60 2.23 6.84
N THR A 16 2.77 1.03 6.28
CA THR A 16 2.29 -0.21 6.91
C THR A 16 3.00 -0.46 8.24
N ALA A 17 4.33 -0.35 8.29
CA ALA A 17 5.10 -0.53 9.51
C ALA A 17 4.72 0.51 10.57
N GLY A 18 4.65 1.79 10.18
CA GLY A 18 4.29 2.88 11.07
C GLY A 18 2.88 2.73 11.64
N ALA A 19 1.90 2.40 10.80
CA ALA A 19 0.52 2.18 11.25
C ALA A 19 0.41 1.00 12.23
N LYS A 20 1.10 -0.12 11.95
CA LYS A 20 1.09 -1.29 12.85
C LYS A 20 1.77 -0.98 14.19
N LEU A 21 2.92 -0.31 14.18
CA LEU A 21 3.64 0.06 15.40
C LEU A 21 2.86 1.10 16.22
N ALA A 22 2.24 2.07 15.57
CA ALA A 22 1.36 3.04 16.21
C ALA A 22 0.14 2.36 16.85
N LYS A 23 -0.46 1.39 16.16
CA LYS A 23 -1.56 0.55 16.71
C LYS A 23 -1.12 -0.25 17.95
N GLN A 24 0.15 -0.62 18.03
CA GLN A 24 0.77 -1.26 19.21
C GLN A 24 1.18 -0.25 20.31
N GLY A 25 0.77 1.01 20.21
CA GLY A 25 1.00 2.05 21.22
C GLY A 25 2.38 2.71 21.14
N LYS A 26 3.16 2.47 20.08
CA LYS A 26 4.46 3.12 19.89
C LYS A 26 4.30 4.55 19.40
N LYS A 27 5.14 5.46 19.89
CA LYS A 27 5.22 6.82 19.39
C LYS A 27 6.12 6.87 18.14
N VAL A 28 5.49 6.81 16.98
CA VAL A 28 6.16 6.77 15.67
C VAL A 28 6.28 8.17 15.07
N LEU A 29 7.47 8.53 14.61
CA LEU A 29 7.69 9.64 13.68
C LEU A 29 7.91 9.05 12.28
N LEU A 30 7.11 9.47 11.31
CA LEU A 30 7.29 9.09 9.91
C LEU A 30 7.57 10.36 9.10
N ILE A 31 8.65 10.34 8.32
CA ILE A 31 9.14 11.48 7.56
C ILE A 31 9.19 11.10 6.08
N GLU A 32 8.67 11.97 5.23
CA GLU A 32 8.68 11.84 3.78
C GLU A 32 9.33 13.09 3.18
N GLN A 33 10.14 12.90 2.14
CA GLN A 33 10.77 13.98 1.40
C GLN A 33 9.81 14.60 0.39
N HIS A 34 8.93 13.78 -0.20
CA HIS A 34 7.87 14.24 -1.10
C HIS A 34 6.80 15.07 -0.38
N ASP A 35 6.01 15.81 -1.16
CA ASP A 35 4.87 16.61 -0.68
C ASP A 35 3.69 15.76 -0.20
N ARG A 36 3.72 14.44 -0.45
CA ARG A 36 2.66 13.49 -0.15
C ARG A 36 3.22 12.09 0.13
N PRO A 37 2.51 11.27 0.93
CA PRO A 37 2.86 9.87 1.09
C PRO A 37 2.53 9.06 -0.17
N GLY A 38 3.19 7.92 -0.35
CA GLY A 38 2.89 6.95 -1.40
C GLY A 38 4.11 6.23 -1.96
N GLY A 39 5.28 6.88 -2.00
CA GLY A 39 6.46 6.33 -2.68
C GLY A 39 6.15 5.94 -4.12
N CYS A 40 6.44 4.70 -4.53
CA CYS A 40 6.08 4.20 -5.87
C CYS A 40 4.57 4.06 -6.12
N ALA A 41 3.74 4.12 -5.07
CA ALA A 41 2.28 4.13 -5.16
C ALA A 41 1.69 5.55 -5.20
N THR A 42 2.53 6.56 -5.38
CA THR A 42 2.08 7.96 -5.46
C THR A 42 1.38 8.22 -6.78
N THR A 43 0.39 9.12 -6.74
CA THR A 43 -0.26 9.68 -7.93
C THR A 43 -0.01 11.17 -8.06
N PHE A 44 -0.02 11.66 -9.30
CA PHE A 44 0.01 13.08 -9.62
C PHE A 44 -1.08 13.42 -10.63
N THR A 45 -1.54 14.67 -10.61
CA THR A 45 -2.58 15.16 -11.51
C THR A 45 -1.97 16.12 -12.52
N ARG A 46 -2.29 15.94 -13.80
CA ARG A 46 -1.93 16.88 -14.87
C ARG A 46 -3.16 17.17 -15.71
N LYS A 47 -3.63 18.41 -15.64
CA LYS A 47 -4.97 18.81 -16.11
C LYS A 47 -6.04 17.96 -15.41
N ASP A 48 -6.93 17.35 -16.16
CA ASP A 48 -8.07 16.56 -15.65
C ASP A 48 -7.73 15.06 -15.47
N PHE A 49 -6.46 14.69 -15.62
CA PHE A 49 -6.03 13.29 -15.55
C PHE A 49 -5.13 13.05 -14.34
N THR A 50 -5.40 11.94 -13.64
CA THR A 50 -4.57 11.43 -12.55
C THR A 50 -3.74 10.27 -13.08
N PHE A 51 -2.44 10.31 -12.80
CA PHE A 51 -1.45 9.34 -13.25
C PHE A 51 -0.79 8.68 -12.06
N GLU A 52 -0.51 7.39 -12.19
CA GLU A 52 0.29 6.60 -11.25
C GLU A 52 1.76 6.69 -11.63
N VAL A 53 2.64 6.67 -10.62
CA VAL A 53 4.09 6.69 -10.85
C VAL A 53 4.65 5.30 -11.15
N GLY A 54 4.05 4.23 -10.61
CA GLY A 54 4.55 2.88 -10.87
C GLY A 54 3.70 1.73 -10.33
N LEU A 55 2.92 1.92 -9.27
CA LEU A 55 1.91 0.93 -8.88
C LEU A 55 0.68 1.11 -9.74
N HIS A 56 0.38 0.13 -10.59
CA HIS A 56 -0.77 0.17 -11.49
C HIS A 56 -1.92 -0.73 -11.03
N GLU A 57 -1.58 -1.94 -10.60
CA GLU A 57 -2.53 -2.97 -10.23
C GLU A 57 -1.92 -3.84 -9.12
N MET A 58 -2.79 -4.57 -8.42
CA MET A 58 -2.37 -5.59 -7.46
C MET A 58 -3.09 -6.90 -7.74
N ASP A 59 -2.39 -8.01 -7.56
CA ASP A 59 -3.01 -9.33 -7.52
C ASP A 59 -3.88 -9.46 -6.25
N GLY A 60 -4.98 -10.20 -6.34
CA GLY A 60 -5.90 -10.46 -5.22
C GLY A 60 -7.17 -9.60 -5.22
N PRO A 61 -7.88 -9.45 -4.09
CA PRO A 61 -7.59 -10.00 -2.76
C PRO A 61 -8.06 -11.47 -2.61
N GLY A 62 -7.16 -12.42 -2.85
CA GLY A 62 -7.43 -13.84 -2.56
C GLY A 62 -7.43 -14.13 -1.05
N SER A 63 -8.08 -15.22 -0.62
CA SER A 63 -8.17 -15.61 0.80
C SER A 63 -6.82 -15.87 1.49
N ARG A 64 -5.77 -16.17 0.71
CA ARG A 64 -4.40 -16.39 1.21
C ARG A 64 -3.51 -15.16 1.11
N ASP A 65 -4.01 -14.06 0.55
CA ASP A 65 -3.21 -12.87 0.30
C ASP A 65 -2.85 -12.14 1.62
N LEU A 66 -1.57 -11.83 1.77
CA LEU A 66 -1.07 -11.08 2.93
C LEU A 66 -1.66 -9.66 2.98
N LYS A 67 -1.98 -9.07 1.82
CA LYS A 67 -2.60 -7.74 1.71
C LYS A 67 -3.94 -7.70 2.44
N VAL A 68 -4.74 -8.76 2.35
CA VAL A 68 -6.03 -8.88 3.07
C VAL A 68 -5.83 -8.87 4.58
N LYS A 69 -4.80 -9.57 5.08
CA LYS A 69 -4.49 -9.58 6.52
C LYS A 69 -4.07 -8.21 7.01
N ILE A 70 -3.26 -7.49 6.23
CA ILE A 70 -2.84 -6.12 6.55
C ILE A 70 -4.04 -5.17 6.57
N PHE A 71 -4.91 -5.24 5.56
CA PHE A 71 -6.09 -4.38 5.47
C PHE A 71 -7.03 -4.62 6.65
N ARG A 72 -7.29 -5.88 7.01
CA ARG A 72 -8.12 -6.22 8.17
C ARG A 72 -7.49 -5.75 9.47
N ASP A 73 -6.19 -6.00 9.67
CA ASP A 73 -5.48 -5.56 10.88
C ASP A 73 -5.52 -4.04 11.00
N LEU A 74 -5.33 -3.29 9.92
CA LEU A 74 -5.35 -1.84 9.95
C LEU A 74 -6.77 -1.23 9.84
N GLY A 75 -7.83 -2.04 9.77
CA GLY A 75 -9.21 -1.56 9.66
C GLY A 75 -9.50 -0.82 8.34
N LEU A 76 -8.82 -1.21 7.27
CA LEU A 76 -8.90 -0.59 5.94
C LEU A 76 -9.87 -1.29 4.99
N THR A 77 -10.35 -2.49 5.32
CA THR A 77 -11.20 -3.31 4.43
C THR A 77 -12.42 -2.54 3.90
N ASP A 78 -13.07 -1.75 4.76
CA ASP A 78 -14.26 -0.97 4.38
C ASP A 78 -13.93 0.50 4.04
N ARG A 79 -12.64 0.85 3.97
CA ARG A 79 -12.15 2.20 3.66
C ARG A 79 -11.57 2.33 2.27
N VAL A 80 -11.48 1.21 1.54
CA VAL A 80 -10.92 1.15 0.19
C VAL A 80 -11.91 0.39 -0.69
N THR A 81 -12.30 1.00 -1.80
CA THR A 81 -13.05 0.32 -2.86
C THR A 81 -12.07 -0.38 -3.78
N LEU A 82 -12.16 -1.71 -3.86
CA LEU A 82 -11.39 -2.50 -4.82
C LEU A 82 -12.19 -2.62 -6.11
N LEU A 83 -11.54 -2.29 -7.22
CA LEU A 83 -12.11 -2.41 -8.55
C LEU A 83 -11.50 -3.63 -9.23
N ASP A 84 -12.35 -4.56 -9.66
CA ASP A 84 -11.90 -5.75 -10.37
C ASP A 84 -11.52 -5.36 -11.81
N VAL A 85 -10.34 -5.77 -12.24
CA VAL A 85 -9.86 -5.60 -13.63
C VAL A 85 -10.34 -6.80 -14.45
N PRO A 86 -11.23 -6.60 -15.44
CA PRO A 86 -11.85 -7.72 -16.17
C PRO A 86 -10.86 -8.56 -17.00
N GLU A 87 -9.77 -7.95 -17.47
CA GLU A 87 -8.82 -8.55 -18.41
C GLU A 87 -7.52 -9.06 -17.75
N PHE A 88 -7.56 -9.47 -16.48
CA PHE A 88 -6.39 -10.04 -15.81
C PHE A 88 -6.19 -11.52 -16.17
N TYR A 89 -5.27 -11.80 -17.09
CA TYR A 89 -4.98 -13.17 -17.55
C TYR A 89 -3.76 -13.77 -16.83
N ARG A 90 -3.86 -15.07 -16.51
CA ARG A 90 -2.70 -15.90 -16.13
C ARG A 90 -2.29 -16.76 -17.32
N PHE A 91 -1.02 -16.70 -17.69
CA PHE A 91 -0.44 -17.67 -18.63
C PHE A 91 0.00 -18.93 -17.88
N VAL A 92 -0.48 -20.09 -18.33
CA VAL A 92 -0.12 -21.41 -17.78
C VAL A 92 0.56 -22.23 -18.86
N ASN A 93 1.69 -22.86 -18.54
CA ASN A 93 2.33 -23.84 -19.42
C ASN A 93 2.87 -25.03 -18.61
N GLU A 94 3.19 -26.13 -19.30
CA GLU A 94 3.69 -27.37 -18.66
C GLU A 94 5.06 -27.23 -17.98
N ARG A 95 5.74 -26.08 -18.08
CA ARG A 95 7.08 -25.85 -17.51
C ARG A 95 7.07 -25.10 -16.19
N TYR A 96 5.97 -24.41 -15.86
CA TYR A 96 5.94 -23.44 -14.75
C TYR A 96 4.78 -23.64 -13.76
N ASP A 97 4.00 -24.73 -13.88
CA ASP A 97 3.02 -25.18 -12.88
C ASP A 97 3.38 -26.52 -12.24
#